data_AF-A0A4S8HA52-F1
#
_entry.id   AF-A0A4S8HA52-F1
#
_cell.length_a   1.000
_cell.length_b   1.000
_cell.length_c   1.000
_cell.angle_alpha   90.00
_cell.angle_beta   90.00
_cell.angle_gamma   90.00
#
_symmetry.space_group_name_H-M   'P 1'
#
loop_
_entity.id
_entity.type
_entity.pdbx_description
1 polymer ?
#
loop_
_entity_poly.entity_id
_entity_poly.type
_entity_poly.pdbx_seq_one_letter_code
_entity_poly.pdbx_strand_id
1 'polypeptide(L)'
;MTYEELVKKHPGSLVEKIVTEVLSKDTVDVYFEDEGDEQWAVIKVHIYEEDKEMALRLLSDNKWILQFGYYDDEDEFIELLQPLTQPEIDLIPKGLQKVMLKVVTSEEGLRLPGNFLSR
;
A
#
# COMPACT_ATOMS: atom_id res chain seq x y z
N MET A 1 6.96 21.62 1.11
CA MET A 1 7.52 20.30 1.47
C MET A 1 7.38 19.45 0.23
N THR A 2 8.45 18.82 -0.25
CA THR A 2 8.36 17.95 -1.43
C THR A 2 7.69 16.63 -1.07
N TYR A 3 7.25 15.84 -2.07
CA TYR A 3 6.67 14.53 -1.80
C TYR A 3 7.70 13.56 -1.21
N GLU A 4 8.97 13.65 -1.61
CA GLU A 4 10.08 12.87 -1.03
C GLU A 4 10.25 13.19 0.45
N GLU A 5 10.15 14.47 0.83
CA GLU A 5 10.20 14.87 2.23
C GLU A 5 8.98 14.36 3.01
N LEU A 6 7.79 14.44 2.44
CA LEU A 6 6.55 13.95 3.05
C LEU A 6 6.64 12.45 3.34
N VAL A 7 7.01 11.65 2.33
CA VAL A 7 7.11 10.19 2.42
C VAL A 7 8.17 9.78 3.45
N LYS A 8 9.32 10.47 3.49
CA LYS A 8 10.40 10.16 4.44
C LYS A 8 10.11 10.60 5.87
N LYS A 9 9.48 11.75 6.07
CA LYS A 9 9.26 12.34 7.42
C LYS A 9 7.95 11.87 8.06
N HIS A 10 6.96 11.50 7.26
CA HIS A 10 5.61 11.18 7.74
C HIS A 10 5.03 9.87 7.16
N PRO A 11 5.81 8.77 7.04
CA PRO A 11 5.31 7.51 6.46
C PRO A 11 4.10 6.95 7.24
N GLY A 12 4.10 7.01 8.57
CA GLY A 12 3.00 6.51 9.40
C GLY A 12 1.65 7.19 9.10
N SER A 13 1.64 8.51 8.85
CA SER A 13 0.41 9.23 8.51
C SER A 13 -0.14 8.80 7.15
N LEU A 14 0.74 8.51 6.19
CA LEU A 14 0.34 7.98 4.89
C LEU A 14 -0.21 6.55 5.01
N VAL A 15 0.41 5.70 5.85
CA VAL A 15 -0.10 4.36 6.17
C VAL A 15 -1.51 4.45 6.75
N GLU A 16 -1.74 5.30 7.75
CA GLU A 16 -3.08 5.49 8.35
C GLU A 16 -4.11 5.95 7.32
N LYS A 17 -3.72 6.88 6.42
CA LYS A 17 -4.60 7.36 5.35
C LYS A 17 -5.00 6.21 4.41
N ILE A 18 -4.04 5.39 3.97
CA ILE A 18 -4.31 4.23 3.11
C ILE A 18 -5.21 3.23 3.83
N VAL A 19 -4.88 2.86 5.07
CA VAL A 19 -5.67 1.90 5.87
C VAL A 19 -7.10 2.41 6.04
N THR A 20 -7.28 3.67 6.41
CA THR A 20 -8.61 4.26 6.60
C THR A 20 -9.44 4.22 5.32
N GLU A 21 -8.84 4.61 4.19
CA GLU A 21 -9.53 4.62 2.89
C GLU A 21 -9.81 3.21 2.35
N VAL A 22 -8.93 2.25 2.63
CA VAL A 22 -9.16 0.85 2.25
C VAL A 22 -10.30 0.26 3.08
N LEU A 23 -10.30 0.49 4.40
CA LEU A 23 -11.31 -0.07 5.30
C LEU A 23 -12.68 0.60 5.19
N SER A 24 -12.77 1.82 4.64
CA SER A 24 -14.04 2.51 4.41
C SER A 24 -14.83 1.92 3.23
N LYS A 25 -14.18 1.13 2.37
CA LYS A 25 -14.80 0.52 1.19
C LYS A 25 -15.58 -0.75 1.56
N ASP A 26 -16.75 -0.92 0.95
CA ASP A 26 -17.56 -2.14 1.10
C ASP A 26 -16.78 -3.39 0.71
N THR A 27 -15.99 -3.29 -0.36
CA THR A 27 -15.09 -4.34 -0.87
C THR A 27 -13.70 -3.79 -1.08
N VAL A 28 -12.71 -4.59 -0.68
CA VAL A 28 -11.28 -4.33 -0.85
C VAL A 28 -10.70 -5.36 -1.78
N ASP A 29 -9.94 -4.88 -2.76
CA ASP A 29 -9.12 -5.68 -3.64
C ASP A 29 -7.68 -5.65 -3.15
N VAL A 30 -7.12 -6.84 -2.93
CA VAL A 30 -5.70 -7.05 -2.66
C VAL A 30 -5.13 -7.79 -3.86
N TYR A 31 -4.27 -7.13 -4.61
CA TYR A 31 -3.71 -7.68 -5.84
C TYR A 31 -2.41 -8.42 -5.56
N PHE A 32 -2.16 -9.47 -6.32
CA PHE A 32 -0.83 -10.05 -6.47
C PHE A 32 -0.21 -9.43 -7.73
N GLU A 33 1.05 -9.01 -7.62
CA GLU A 33 1.82 -8.43 -8.72
C GLU A 33 3.21 -9.07 -8.72
N ASP A 34 3.79 -9.21 -9.90
CA ASP A 34 5.15 -9.67 -10.12
C ASP A 34 5.85 -8.81 -11.18
N GLU A 35 7.11 -8.47 -10.93
CA GLU A 35 7.96 -7.76 -11.89
C GLU A 35 9.40 -8.26 -11.77
N GLY A 36 9.89 -8.90 -12.82
CA GLY A 36 11.24 -9.50 -12.83
C GLY A 36 11.35 -10.61 -11.78
N ASP A 37 12.23 -10.40 -10.80
CA ASP A 37 12.46 -11.33 -9.69
C ASP A 37 11.71 -10.93 -8.40
N GLU A 38 10.91 -9.85 -8.43
CA GLU A 38 10.14 -9.38 -7.29
C GLU A 38 8.66 -9.75 -7.41
N GLN A 39 8.08 -10.15 -6.28
CA GLN A 39 6.66 -10.47 -6.14
C GLN A 39 6.11 -9.78 -4.88
N TRP A 40 4.91 -9.23 -4.98
CA TRP A 40 4.29 -8.58 -3.84
C TRP A 40 2.76 -8.63 -3.87
N ALA A 41 2.16 -8.59 -2.69
CA ALA A 41 0.76 -8.21 -2.54
C ALA A 41 0.66 -6.69 -2.49
N VAL A 42 -0.38 -6.08 -3.07
CA VAL A 42 -0.61 -4.63 -3.04
C VAL A 42 -2.07 -4.26 -2.80
N ILE A 43 -2.27 -3.20 -2.01
CA ILE A 43 -3.51 -2.43 -1.97
C ILE A 43 -3.24 -1.01 -2.43
N LYS A 44 -4.09 -0.47 -3.31
CA LYS A 44 -3.93 0.85 -3.93
C LYS A 44 -5.08 1.77 -3.55
N VAL A 45 -4.73 3.05 -3.35
CA VAL A 45 -5.64 4.16 -3.14
C VAL A 45 -5.28 5.25 -4.14
N HIS A 46 -6.23 5.56 -5.03
CA HIS A 46 -6.09 6.67 -5.97
C HIS A 46 -6.73 7.92 -5.37
N ILE A 47 -5.98 9.02 -5.34
CA ILE A 47 -6.47 10.35 -5.00
C ILE A 47 -6.66 11.11 -6.32
N TYR A 48 -7.82 10.93 -6.94
CA TYR A 48 -8.12 11.45 -8.28
C TYR A 48 -8.01 12.97 -8.40
N GLU A 49 -8.36 13.72 -7.34
CA GLU A 49 -8.27 15.19 -7.35
C GLU A 49 -6.83 15.71 -7.40
N GLU A 50 -5.88 14.88 -6.98
CA GLU A 50 -4.47 15.26 -6.87
C GLU A 50 -3.58 14.50 -7.86
N ASP A 51 -4.17 13.68 -8.73
CA ASP A 51 -3.50 12.73 -9.64
C ASP A 51 -2.37 11.95 -8.96
N LYS A 52 -2.70 11.38 -7.79
CA LYS A 52 -1.77 10.62 -6.95
C LYS A 52 -2.24 9.22 -6.71
N GLU A 53 -1.27 8.34 -6.52
CA GLU A 53 -1.48 6.97 -6.05
C GLU A 53 -0.72 6.76 -4.75
N MET A 54 -1.35 6.07 -3.81
CA MET A 54 -0.68 5.57 -2.61
C MET A 54 -0.96 4.08 -2.49
N ALA A 55 0.04 3.31 -2.10
CA ALA A 55 -0.13 1.87 -1.93
C ALA A 55 0.70 1.32 -0.78
N LEU A 56 0.25 0.19 -0.22
CA LEU A 56 1.06 -0.64 0.65
C LEU A 56 1.39 -1.92 -0.08
N ARG A 57 2.69 -2.23 -0.19
CA ARG A 57 3.20 -3.49 -0.75
C ARG A 57 3.69 -4.40 0.37
N LEU A 58 3.43 -5.69 0.26
CA LEU A 58 4.08 -6.74 1.05
C LEU A 58 4.85 -7.65 0.11
N LEU A 59 6.18 -7.61 0.19
CA LEU A 59 7.10 -8.44 -0.57
C LEU A 59 7.12 -9.88 -0.03
N SER A 60 7.56 -10.83 -0.87
CA SER A 60 7.67 -12.25 -0.53
C SER A 60 8.64 -12.55 0.63
N ASP A 61 9.61 -11.66 0.89
CA ASP A 61 10.52 -11.72 2.04
C ASP A 61 9.98 -11.03 3.30
N ASN A 62 8.67 -10.74 3.32
CA ASN A 62 7.91 -10.13 4.41
C ASN A 62 8.32 -8.68 4.73
N LYS A 63 8.92 -7.98 3.77
CA LYS A 63 9.15 -6.52 3.85
C LYS A 63 7.92 -5.75 3.41
N TRP A 64 7.57 -4.74 4.21
CA TRP A 64 6.51 -3.79 3.88
C TRP A 64 7.09 -2.53 3.27
N ILE A 65 6.50 -2.10 2.15
CA ILE A 65 6.88 -0.87 1.45
C ILE A 65 5.66 0.03 1.33
N LEU A 66 5.81 1.29 1.70
CA LEU A 66 4.91 2.36 1.31
C LEU A 66 5.31 2.87 -0.08
N GLN A 67 4.37 2.85 -1.01
CA GLN A 67 4.51 3.42 -2.34
C GLN A 67 3.70 4.71 -2.42
N PHE A 68 4.30 5.74 -3.01
CA PHE A 68 3.64 6.99 -3.35
C PHE A 68 3.98 7.38 -4.80
N GLY A 69 2.97 7.42 -5.66
CA GLY A 69 3.07 7.81 -7.06
C GLY A 69 2.49 9.19 -7.31
N TYR A 70 3.15 10.00 -8.13
CA TYR A 70 2.68 11.31 -8.56
C TYR A 70 3.25 11.65 -9.95
N TYR A 71 2.64 12.59 -10.67
CA TYR A 71 3.21 13.16 -11.89
C TYR A 71 3.94 14.47 -11.59
N ASP A 72 5.12 14.65 -12.18
CA ASP A 72 5.87 15.90 -12.08
C ASP A 72 5.42 16.95 -13.12
N ASP A 73 6.13 18.07 -13.18
CA ASP A 73 5.80 19.18 -14.10
C ASP A 73 6.02 18.82 -15.59
N GLU A 74 6.66 17.69 -15.90
CA GLU A 74 6.89 17.16 -17.26
C GLU A 74 5.90 16.05 -17.63
N ASP A 75 4.87 15.83 -16.82
CA ASP A 75 3.92 14.70 -16.92
C ASP A 75 4.63 13.32 -16.83
N GLU A 76 5.81 13.24 -16.20
CA GLU A 76 6.48 11.98 -15.92
C GLU A 76 5.96 11.38 -14.61
N PHE A 77 5.62 10.08 -14.63
CA PHE A 77 5.20 9.38 -13.42
C PHE A 77 6.41 9.06 -12.54
N ILE A 78 6.42 9.64 -11.34
CA ILE A 78 7.44 9.42 -10.32
C ILE A 78 6.89 8.50 -9.24
N GLU A 79 7.59 7.39 -9.01
CA GLU A 79 7.30 6.46 -7.93
C GLU A 79 8.32 6.60 -6.79
N LEU A 80 7.81 6.81 -5.57
CA LEU A 80 8.59 6.82 -4.34
C LEU A 80 8.30 5.55 -3.54
N LEU A 81 9.35 4.79 -3.23
CA LEU A 81 9.29 3.59 -2.41
C LEU A 81 9.99 3.82 -1.07
N GLN A 82 9.27 3.60 0.02
CA GLN A 82 9.77 3.78 1.38
C GLN A 82 9.54 2.51 2.19
N PRO A 83 10.61 1.78 2.59
CA PRO A 83 10.49 0.68 3.53
C PRO A 83 9.89 1.15 4.85
N LEU A 84 8.96 0.36 5.38
CA LEU A 84 8.32 0.62 6.65
C LEU A 84 9.08 0.00 7.82
N THR A 85 9.11 0.72 8.93
CA THR A 85 9.58 0.28 10.23
C THR A 85 8.47 -0.45 11.00
N GLN A 86 8.83 -1.19 12.06
CA GLN A 86 7.84 -1.92 12.85
C GLN A 86 6.72 -1.02 13.43
N PRO A 87 7.00 0.18 13.99
CA PRO A 87 5.94 1.07 14.44
C PRO A 87 4.94 1.47 13.35
N GLU A 88 5.38 1.61 12.10
CA GLU A 88 4.50 1.91 10.96
C GLU A 88 3.70 0.69 10.52
N ILE A 89 4.31 -0.50 10.53
CA ILE A 89 3.64 -1.77 10.23
C ILE A 89 2.55 -2.06 11.28
N ASP A 90 2.75 -1.65 12.53
CA ASP A 90 1.77 -1.84 13.61
C ASP A 90 0.51 -0.98 13.43
N LEU A 91 0.53 0.03 12.56
CA LEU A 91 -0.65 0.80 12.14
C LEU A 91 -1.55 0.01 11.18
N ILE A 92 -1.03 -1.07 10.57
CA ILE A 92 -1.77 -1.91 9.63
C ILE A 92 -2.57 -2.96 10.41
N PRO A 93 -3.90 -3.06 10.24
CA PRO A 93 -4.72 -4.05 10.91
C PRO A 93 -4.24 -5.49 10.67
N LYS A 94 -4.31 -6.35 11.69
CA LYS A 94 -3.80 -7.73 11.59
C LYS A 94 -4.54 -8.56 10.54
N GLY A 95 -5.84 -8.34 10.34
CA GLY A 95 -6.63 -8.96 9.27
C GLY A 95 -6.08 -8.62 7.90
N LEU A 96 -5.77 -7.34 7.67
CA LEU A 96 -5.14 -6.87 6.44
C LEU A 96 -3.72 -7.44 6.24
N GLN A 97 -2.90 -7.45 7.29
CA GLN A 97 -1.57 -8.09 7.22
C GLN A 97 -1.68 -9.57 6.81
N LYS A 98 -2.62 -10.32 7.39
CA LYS A 98 -2.85 -11.74 7.06
C LYS A 98 -3.32 -11.94 5.63
N VAL A 99 -4.19 -11.07 5.13
CA VAL A 99 -4.70 -11.16 3.76
C VAL A 99 -3.61 -10.85 2.75
N MET A 100 -2.83 -9.79 2.99
CA MET A 100 -1.67 -9.45 2.16
C MET A 100 -0.68 -10.62 2.12
N LEU A 101 -0.37 -11.22 3.28
CA LEU A 101 0.49 -12.39 3.36
C LEU A 101 -0.09 -13.57 2.58
N LYS A 102 -1.40 -13.83 2.70
CA LYS A 102 -2.06 -14.88 1.92
C LYS A 102 -1.90 -14.63 0.42
N VAL A 103 -2.18 -13.42 -0.05
CA VAL A 103 -2.08 -13.07 -1.48
C VAL A 103 -0.67 -13.32 -2.00
N VAL A 104 0.38 -12.81 -1.34
CA VAL A 104 1.75 -13.04 -1.80
C VAL A 104 2.18 -14.51 -1.72
N THR A 105 1.74 -15.26 -0.70
CA THR A 105 2.08 -16.70 -0.57
C THR A 105 1.32 -17.63 -1.52
N SER A 106 0.15 -17.21 -2.01
CA SER A 106 -0.67 -17.99 -2.94
C SER A 106 -0.53 -17.55 -4.39
N GLU A 107 0.20 -16.45 -4.63
CA GLU A 107 0.38 -15.84 -5.96
C GLU A 107 -0.97 -15.52 -6.64
N GLU A 108 -2.00 -15.22 -5.84
CA GLU A 108 -3.37 -15.00 -6.30
C GLU A 108 -4.01 -13.82 -5.55
N GLY A 109 -4.54 -12.86 -6.32
CA GLY A 109 -5.27 -11.72 -5.78
C GLY A 109 -6.56 -12.13 -5.07
N LEU A 110 -7.02 -11.31 -4.13
CA LEU A 110 -8.21 -11.57 -3.33
C LEU A 110 -9.10 -10.34 -3.22
N ARG A 111 -10.41 -10.54 -3.45
CA ARG A 111 -11.46 -9.56 -3.17
C ARG A 111 -12.25 -9.97 -1.94
N LEU A 112 -12.45 -9.05 -1.00
CA LEU A 112 -13.10 -9.35 0.27
C LEU A 112 -13.80 -8.12 0.87
N PRO A 113 -14.79 -8.31 1.75
CA PRO A 113 -15.48 -7.17 2.35
C PRO A 113 -14.55 -6.41 3.32
N GLY A 114 -14.56 -5.07 3.30
CA GLY A 114 -13.67 -4.24 4.13
C GLY A 114 -13.79 -4.52 5.63
N ASN A 115 -15.01 -4.86 6.09
CA ASN A 115 -15.28 -5.19 7.50
C ASN A 115 -14.52 -6.44 8.02
N PHE A 116 -14.03 -7.32 7.15
CA PHE A 116 -13.22 -8.47 7.54
C PHE A 116 -11.76 -8.10 7.85
N LEU A 117 -11.32 -6.93 7.37
CA LEU A 117 -9.92 -6.51 7.41
C LEU A 117 -9.55 -5.74 8.68
N SER A 118 -10.53 -5.19 9.39
CA SER A 118 -10.34 -4.34 10.57
C SER A 118 -10.01 -5.11 11.87
N ARG A 119 -10.09 -6.44 11.87
CA ARG A 119 -9.90 -7.31 13.04
C ARG A 119 -8.49 -7.90 13.15
#